data_AF-A0A932NQB9-F1
#
_entry.id   AF-A0A932NQB9-F1
#
_cell.length_a   1.000
_cell.length_b   1.000
_cell.length_c   1.000
_cell.angle_alpha   90.00
_cell.angle_beta   90.00
_cell.angle_gamma   90.00
#
_symmetry.space_group_name_H-M   'P 1'
#
loop_
_entity.id
_entity.type
_entity.pdbx_description
1 polymer ?
#
loop_
_entity_poly.entity_id
_entity_poly.type
_entity_poly.pdbx_seq_one_letter_code
_entity_poly.pdbx_strand_id
1 'polypeptide(L)' 'GTGLGLSVSYALIKEHHGDIAVPSEVGRGPTFSILLPPSPP' A
#
# COMPACT_ATOMS: atom_id res chain seq x y z
N GLY A 1 -0.93 18.83 1.10
CA GLY A 1 0.19 17.89 1.27
C GLY A 1 0.79 17.59 -0.10
N THR A 2 2.10 17.40 -0.20
CA THR A 2 2.86 17.28 -1.48
C THR A 2 2.74 15.92 -2.17
N GLY A 3 1.90 14.99 -1.67
CA GLY A 3 1.75 13.65 -2.24
C GLY A 3 2.92 12.69 -1.95
N LEU A 4 3.94 13.11 -1.21
CA LEU A 4 5.14 12.30 -0.97
C LEU A 4 4.90 11.05 -0.12
N GLY A 5 3.96 11.10 0.83
CA GLY A 5 3.73 10.00 1.78
C GLY A 5 3.39 8.68 1.09
N LEU A 6 2.41 8.69 0.19
CA LEU A 6 1.99 7.47 -0.51
C LEU A 6 3.07 6.94 -1.46
N SER A 7 3.83 7.84 -2.10
CA SER A 7 4.95 7.46 -2.96
C SER A 7 6.08 6.76 -2.18
N VAL A 8 6.40 7.27 -0.98
CA VAL A 8 7.38 6.62 -0.08
C VAL A 8 6.85 5.27 0.39
N SER A 9 5.60 5.18 0.82
CA SER A 9 4.99 3.91 1.22
C SER A 9 4.98 2.89 0.08
N TYR A 10 4.65 3.31 -1.14
CA TYR A 10 4.67 2.44 -2.32
C TYR A 10 6.06 1.87 -2.58
N ALA A 11 7.10 2.71 -2.50
CA ALA A 11 8.48 2.27 -2.67
C ALA A 11 8.88 1.21 -1.63
N LEU A 12 8.60 1.48 -0.35
CA LEU A 12 8.91 0.54 0.75
C LEU A 12 8.19 -0.80 0.58
N ILE A 13 6.91 -0.78 0.24
CA ILE A 13 6.12 -2.01 0.02
C ILE A 13 6.74 -2.84 -1.11
N LYS A 14 7.14 -2.21 -2.22
CA LYS A 14 7.77 -2.91 -3.35
C LYS A 14 9.17 -3.42 -3.03
N GLU A 15 9.96 -2.68 -2.25
CA GLU A 15 11.27 -3.12 -1.77
C GLU A 15 11.17 -4.37 -0.88
N HIS A 16 10.10 -4.49 -0.10
CA HIS A 16 9.79 -5.67 0.71
C HIS A 16 9.06 -6.79 -0.05
N HIS A 17 9.02 -6.74 -1.38
CA HIS A 17 8.31 -7.69 -2.24
C HIS A 17 6.80 -7.81 -1.91
N GLY A 18 6.24 -6.76 -1.35
CA GLY A 18 4.81 -6.65 -1.05
C GLY A 18 3.99 -6.05 -2.18
N ASP A 19 2.71 -5.95 -1.92
CA ASP A 19 1.75 -5.32 -2.83
C ASP A 19 0.76 -4.42 -2.09
N ILE A 20 0.16 -3.48 -2.83
CA ILE A 20 -0.84 -2.55 -2.31
C ILE A 20 -2.07 -2.54 -3.21
N ALA A 21 -3.25 -2.71 -2.61
CA ALA A 21 -4.54 -2.65 -3.27
C ALA A 21 -5.39 -1.53 -2.68
N VAL A 22 -6.10 -0.81 -3.53
CA VAL A 22 -7.01 0.27 -3.14
C VAL A 22 -8.35 0.06 -3.85
N PRO A 23 -9.25 -0.75 -3.29
CA PRO A 23 -10.60 -0.84 -3.82
C PRO A 23 -11.27 0.53 -3.74
N SER A 24 -11.94 0.92 -4.82
CA SER A 24 -12.69 2.17 -4.91
C SER A 24 -14.19 1.87 -4.85
N GLU A 25 -14.90 2.52 -3.94
CA GLU A 25 -16.35 2.44 -3.79
C GLU A 25 -16.90 3.87 -3.64
N VAL A 26 -17.87 4.24 -4.47
CA VAL A 26 -18.43 5.60 -4.48
C VAL A 26 -19.07 5.92 -3.14
N GLY A 27 -18.77 7.10 -2.59
CA GLY A 27 -19.29 7.54 -1.29
C GLY A 27 -18.58 6.93 -0.08
N ARG A 28 -17.57 6.07 -0.29
CA ARG A 28 -16.73 5.50 0.77
C ARG A 28 -15.31 6.05 0.67
N GLY A 29 -14.73 6.37 1.83
CA GLY A 29 -13.31 6.73 1.89
C GLY A 29 -12.43 5.57 1.42
N PRO A 30 -11.22 5.84 0.90
CA PRO A 30 -10.34 4.80 0.41
C PRO A 30 -9.86 3.92 1.56
N THR A 31 -9.81 2.60 1.32
CA THR A 31 -9.11 1.65 2.19
C THR A 31 -7.88 1.16 1.45
N PHE A 32 -6.70 1.29 2.06
CA PHE A 32 -5.44 0.80 1.51
C PHE A 32 -5.12 -0.55 2.17
N SER A 33 -5.04 -1.60 1.37
CA SER A 33 -4.68 -2.95 1.83
C SER A 33 -3.25 -3.26 1.40
N ILE A 34 -2.40 -3.63 2.35
CA ILE A 34 -1.00 -3.96 2.11
C ILE A 34 -0.82 -5.47 2.35
N LEU A 35 -0.21 -6.15 1.38
CA LEU A 35 0.18 -7.54 1.48
C LEU A 35 1.72 -7.61 1.53
N LEU A 36 2.27 -8.32 2.52
CA LEU A 36 3.69 -8.58 2.63
C LEU A 36 3.94 -10.09 2.61
N PRO A 37 5.08 -10.55 2.06
CA PRO A 37 5.49 -11.94 2.20
C PRO A 37 5.59 -12.34 3.68
N PRO A 38 5.29 -13.61 4.03
CA PRO A 38 5.54 -14.09 5.38
C PRO A 38 7.03 -14.05 5.69
N SER A 39 7.39 -13.87 6.97
CA SER A 39 8.77 -14.02 7.39
C SER A 39 9.25 -15.45 7.10
N PRO A 40 10.54 -15.64 6.76
CA PRO A 40 11.13 -16.97 6.71
C PRO A 40 10.91 -17.71 8.05
N PRO A 41 10.76 -19.04 8.02
CA PRO A 41 10.65 -19.85 9.23
C PRO A 41 11.92 -19.83 10.08
#